data_AF-A0A1A0L4D1-F1
#
_entry.id   AF-A0A1A0L4D1-F1
#
_cell.length_a   1.000
_cell.length_b   1.000
_cell.length_c   1.000
_cell.angle_alpha   90.00
_cell.angle_beta   90.00
_cell.angle_gamma   90.00
#
_symmetry.space_group_name_H-M   'P 1'
#
loop_
_entity.id
_entity.type
_entity.pdbx_description
1 polymer ?
#
loop_
_entity_poly.entity_id
_entity_poly.type
_entity_poly.pdbx_seq_one_letter_code
_entity_poly.pdbx_strand_id
1 'polypeptide(L)'
;MATDRASRASMDHWGWRSRGAGEDRGRRAATMKEAERKTAGPEEVLRQAAMNPAINPEMTWMNVDMVNDGDGGFRPMQSIEEALAYGDARLARMVKTPKAGSPKPDAATRDKREGTGERIGDTIVGHLPLGMCEPDGTYFNPRDPKTGRGKMYAKGSKAGEPIMLPRYRAKDMGEAVRYFEAFVSFQAQLLPGGQESIHCYSLQFDEGRPHVQILADLFEPDVSKKNPQGLKSGYQRAFGSHRSDMLVQSTDRKTGTPLFNADGSPKMVREGGSRKMSRYHEELREHMLALGYDIESEIDLDRHMRRLDHADYQQLLDAQAEHEDRVAEDLAFVGATMREAEDHREMAVDVLVDAHESAEATMVELSHAEVAAIARTAELDQRESALDQRESALDQREAEIPQLRAAAVDEGRAEGRAEGRRLAEQARADGYRDGHAAGVRDAESETSAMVEQARADRAAAAEAVREAADLTPAQAAQRVVDDYTTKSRDALKRYPVIKVGYDKTGKPHRVLDAKGKPVVTNAWEQMRTDTAHAPGPDITVGQVRRDGAKLTREIAADSRAHDGAQQQSQQKRNDRGIGL
;
A
#
# COMPACT_ATOMS: atom_id res chain seq x y z
N MET A 1 32.61 -11.66 -35.08
CA MET A 1 31.59 -11.91 -36.16
C MET A 1 30.72 -13.09 -35.72
N ALA A 2 29.78 -12.87 -34.81
CA ALA A 2 28.90 -13.91 -34.27
C ALA A 2 27.57 -13.93 -35.04
N THR A 3 27.14 -15.11 -35.51
CA THR A 3 25.82 -15.28 -36.13
C THR A 3 24.82 -15.77 -35.10
N ASP A 4 24.04 -14.86 -34.52
CA ASP A 4 22.93 -15.17 -33.60
C ASP A 4 21.83 -16.00 -34.28
N ARG A 5 21.96 -17.33 -34.26
CA ARG A 5 20.97 -18.24 -34.86
C ARG A 5 20.59 -19.44 -34.01
N ALA A 6 20.82 -19.42 -32.69
CA ALA A 6 20.43 -20.56 -31.86
C ALA A 6 19.83 -20.14 -30.51
N SER A 7 18.82 -20.90 -30.07
CA SER A 7 18.02 -20.67 -28.88
C SER A 7 18.84 -20.66 -27.59
N ARG A 8 18.25 -20.12 -26.53
CA ARG A 8 18.73 -20.08 -25.15
C ARG A 8 19.30 -21.46 -24.73
N ALA A 9 20.51 -21.46 -24.15
CA ALA A 9 21.40 -22.61 -23.95
C ALA A 9 21.81 -23.39 -25.23
N SER A 10 22.43 -22.71 -26.19
CA SER A 10 22.94 -23.35 -27.41
C SER A 10 24.46 -23.48 -27.45
N MET A 11 24.97 -24.72 -27.42
CA MET A 11 26.27 -25.11 -27.96
C MET A 11 26.31 -24.83 -29.47
N ASP A 12 26.98 -23.77 -29.88
CA ASP A 12 27.35 -23.57 -31.29
C ASP A 12 28.68 -24.32 -31.54
N HIS A 13 28.68 -25.30 -32.45
CA HIS A 13 29.82 -26.19 -32.73
C HIS A 13 30.25 -26.03 -34.19
N TRP A 14 30.68 -24.82 -34.57
CA TRP A 14 31.27 -24.61 -35.89
C TRP A 14 32.75 -24.99 -35.84
N GLY A 15 33.00 -26.28 -35.97
CA GLY A 15 34.35 -26.80 -35.89
C GLY A 15 35.23 -26.29 -37.03
N TRP A 16 36.29 -25.58 -36.69
CA TRP A 16 37.30 -25.02 -37.58
C TRP A 16 37.94 -26.04 -38.50
N ARG A 17 37.91 -25.77 -39.80
CA ARG A 17 38.65 -26.54 -40.81
C ARG A 17 40.05 -26.01 -41.05
N SER A 18 41.03 -26.91 -41.17
CA SER A 18 42.43 -26.58 -41.44
C SER A 18 42.61 -25.96 -42.83
N ARG A 19 43.37 -24.87 -42.88
CA ARG A 19 43.92 -24.26 -44.09
C ARG A 19 45.45 -24.37 -44.16
N GLY A 20 46.05 -25.03 -43.16
CA GLY A 20 47.49 -25.18 -43.00
C GLY A 20 47.95 -24.47 -41.73
N ALA A 21 49.03 -25.00 -41.12
CA ALA A 21 49.44 -24.65 -39.76
C ALA A 21 49.56 -23.14 -39.49
N GLY A 22 50.13 -22.38 -40.42
CA GLY A 22 50.29 -20.92 -40.27
C GLY A 22 48.96 -20.16 -40.28
N GLU A 23 48.08 -20.46 -41.23
CA GLU A 23 46.74 -19.85 -41.29
C GLU A 23 45.87 -20.28 -40.10
N ASP A 24 45.99 -21.54 -39.68
CA ASP A 24 45.26 -22.09 -38.54
C ASP A 24 45.66 -21.41 -37.23
N ARG A 25 46.96 -21.14 -37.04
CA ARG A 25 47.45 -20.37 -35.89
C ARG A 25 47.01 -18.91 -35.93
N GLY A 26 47.06 -18.26 -37.10
CA GLY A 26 46.60 -16.88 -37.25
C GLY A 26 45.11 -16.71 -36.93
N ARG A 27 44.28 -17.67 -37.34
CA ARG A 27 42.85 -17.71 -36.99
C ARG A 27 42.59 -17.94 -35.51
N ARG A 28 43.35 -18.84 -34.88
CA ARG A 28 43.34 -19.00 -33.42
C ARG A 28 43.60 -17.68 -32.72
N ALA A 29 44.68 -17.00 -33.12
CA ALA A 29 45.07 -15.73 -32.54
C ALA A 29 43.99 -14.65 -32.71
N ALA A 30 43.33 -14.59 -33.88
CA ALA A 30 42.24 -13.64 -34.11
C ALA A 30 41.01 -13.93 -33.22
N THR A 31 40.65 -15.20 -33.04
CA THR A 31 39.53 -15.61 -32.17
C THR A 31 39.85 -15.32 -30.71
N MET A 32 41.05 -15.68 -30.27
CA MET A 32 41.54 -15.43 -28.93
C MET A 32 41.55 -13.93 -28.59
N LYS A 33 42.00 -13.07 -29.50
CA LYS A 33 41.92 -11.61 -29.32
C LYS A 33 40.48 -11.09 -29.17
N GLU A 34 39.50 -11.71 -29.83
CA GLU A 34 38.07 -11.38 -29.69
C GLU A 34 37.52 -11.87 -28.34
N ALA A 35 37.83 -13.12 -27.98
CA ALA A 35 37.30 -13.78 -26.79
C ALA A 35 37.97 -13.30 -25.50
N GLU A 36 39.29 -13.35 -25.43
CA GLU A 36 40.12 -12.97 -24.27
C GLU A 36 40.56 -11.51 -24.36
N ARG A 37 39.63 -10.65 -24.77
CA ARG A 37 39.89 -9.22 -25.04
C ARG A 37 40.45 -8.48 -23.82
N LYS A 38 40.13 -8.91 -22.59
CA LYS A 38 40.73 -8.36 -21.36
C LYS A 38 42.24 -8.58 -21.36
N THR A 39 42.70 -9.78 -21.68
CA THR A 39 44.13 -10.12 -21.78
C THR A 39 44.78 -9.53 -23.03
N ALA A 40 44.05 -9.40 -24.14
CA ALA A 40 44.56 -8.79 -25.37
C ALA A 40 44.88 -7.29 -25.24
N GLY A 41 44.27 -6.62 -24.27
CA GLY A 41 44.58 -5.25 -23.88
C GLY A 41 43.62 -4.19 -24.44
N PRO A 42 43.72 -2.94 -23.97
CA PRO A 42 42.70 -1.90 -24.17
C PRO A 42 42.46 -1.51 -25.63
N GLU A 43 43.49 -1.56 -26.48
CA GLU A 43 43.34 -1.29 -27.92
C GLU A 43 42.41 -2.31 -28.60
N GLU A 44 42.55 -3.59 -28.23
CA GLU A 44 41.72 -4.66 -28.77
C GLU A 44 40.28 -4.56 -28.24
N VAL A 45 40.11 -4.23 -26.96
CA VAL A 45 38.78 -3.97 -26.37
C VAL A 45 38.03 -2.90 -27.17
N LEU A 46 38.67 -1.76 -27.42
CA LEU A 46 38.06 -0.66 -28.19
C LEU A 46 37.77 -1.06 -29.64
N ARG A 47 38.69 -1.81 -30.27
CA ARG A 47 38.50 -2.33 -31.62
C ARG A 47 37.28 -3.24 -31.71
N GLN A 48 37.14 -4.16 -30.75
CA GLN A 48 36.02 -5.10 -30.70
C GLN A 48 34.70 -4.38 -30.41
N ALA A 49 34.67 -3.44 -29.47
CA ALA A 49 33.48 -2.65 -29.17
C ALA A 49 32.99 -1.79 -30.34
N ALA A 50 33.91 -1.26 -31.17
CA ALA A 50 33.53 -0.54 -32.38
C ALA A 50 32.79 -1.44 -33.40
N MET A 51 33.18 -2.72 -33.48
CA MET A 51 32.57 -3.71 -34.35
C MET A 51 31.30 -4.33 -33.76
N ASN A 52 31.27 -4.56 -32.45
CA ASN A 52 30.16 -5.13 -31.71
C ASN A 52 29.70 -4.16 -30.60
N PRO A 53 28.65 -3.35 -30.86
CA PRO A 53 28.13 -2.41 -29.86
C PRO A 53 27.60 -3.06 -28.58
N ALA A 54 27.39 -4.39 -28.55
CA ALA A 54 27.00 -5.09 -27.34
C ALA A 54 28.11 -5.04 -26.27
N ILE A 55 29.39 -4.95 -26.68
CA ILE A 55 30.52 -4.83 -25.77
C ILE A 55 30.49 -3.47 -25.09
N ASN A 56 30.60 -3.48 -23.76
CA ASN A 56 30.79 -2.32 -22.91
C ASN A 56 32.26 -2.30 -22.46
N PRO A 57 33.12 -1.47 -23.10
CA PRO A 57 34.55 -1.40 -22.78
C PRO A 57 34.85 -1.17 -21.30
N GLU A 58 34.00 -0.40 -20.62
CA GLU A 58 34.16 -0.04 -19.20
C GLU A 58 33.96 -1.23 -18.26
N MET A 59 33.34 -2.31 -18.73
CA MET A 59 33.05 -3.52 -17.95
C MET A 59 34.01 -4.68 -18.26
N THR A 60 34.87 -4.54 -19.28
CA THR A 60 35.79 -5.60 -19.72
C THR A 60 36.71 -6.12 -18.62
N TRP A 61 37.01 -5.30 -17.62
CA TRP A 61 37.84 -5.70 -16.47
C TRP A 61 37.20 -6.84 -15.65
N MET A 62 35.88 -7.01 -15.73
CA MET A 62 35.13 -8.09 -15.08
C MET A 62 35.35 -9.45 -15.75
N ASN A 63 35.82 -9.48 -17.01
CA ASN A 63 36.03 -10.74 -17.72
C ASN A 63 37.09 -11.60 -17.03
N VAL A 64 37.00 -12.91 -17.20
CA VAL A 64 37.95 -13.87 -16.62
C VAL A 64 38.50 -14.75 -17.73
N ASP A 65 39.74 -14.48 -18.13
CA ASP A 65 40.43 -15.24 -19.17
C ASP A 65 41.30 -16.32 -18.54
N MET A 66 41.08 -17.56 -18.98
CA MET A 66 41.69 -18.75 -18.41
C MET A 66 42.39 -19.55 -19.51
N VAL A 67 43.56 -20.10 -19.19
CA VAL A 67 44.37 -20.94 -20.09
C VAL A 67 44.61 -22.29 -19.45
N ASN A 68 44.72 -23.33 -20.27
CA ASN A 68 45.10 -24.67 -19.80
C ASN A 68 46.49 -24.63 -19.16
N ASP A 69 46.62 -25.17 -17.95
CA ASP A 69 47.88 -25.17 -17.20
C ASP A 69 48.85 -26.28 -17.63
N GLY A 70 48.38 -27.28 -18.38
CA GLY A 70 49.14 -28.46 -18.78
C GLY A 70 49.14 -29.60 -17.76
N ASP A 71 48.55 -29.39 -16.58
CA ASP A 71 48.53 -30.31 -15.43
C ASP A 71 47.11 -30.76 -15.05
N GLY A 72 46.17 -30.65 -15.99
CA GLY A 72 44.78 -31.10 -15.84
C GLY A 72 43.85 -30.04 -15.27
N GLY A 73 44.27 -28.78 -15.23
CA GLY A 73 43.49 -27.64 -14.75
C GLY A 73 43.56 -26.42 -15.67
N PHE A 74 43.11 -25.31 -15.10
CA PHE A 74 43.15 -24.01 -15.75
C PHE A 74 43.69 -22.98 -14.77
N ARG A 75 44.39 -21.99 -15.31
CA ARG A 75 44.90 -20.84 -14.55
C ARG A 75 44.57 -19.53 -15.27
N PRO A 76 44.57 -18.39 -14.56
CA PRO A 76 44.46 -17.10 -15.20
C PRO A 76 45.49 -16.93 -16.33
N MET A 77 45.01 -16.46 -17.47
CA MET A 77 45.84 -16.21 -18.65
C MET A 77 46.67 -14.94 -18.45
N GLN A 78 47.97 -15.02 -18.77
CA GLN A 78 48.87 -13.86 -18.72
C GLN A 78 49.11 -13.25 -20.10
N SER A 79 49.00 -14.06 -21.15
CA SER A 79 49.05 -13.58 -22.53
C SER A 79 48.34 -14.54 -23.48
N ILE A 80 47.85 -14.02 -24.60
CA ILE A 80 47.26 -14.80 -25.71
C ILE A 80 48.23 -15.86 -26.23
N GLU A 81 49.54 -15.60 -26.18
CA GLU A 81 50.57 -16.52 -26.65
C GLU A 81 50.61 -17.83 -25.85
N GLU A 82 50.21 -17.82 -24.57
CA GLU A 82 50.15 -19.04 -23.75
C GLU A 82 49.15 -20.05 -24.32
N ALA A 83 47.95 -19.58 -24.68
CA ALA A 83 46.93 -20.43 -25.26
C ALA A 83 47.29 -20.88 -26.69
N LEU A 84 47.94 -20.00 -27.48
CA LEU A 84 48.45 -20.35 -28.80
C LEU A 84 49.50 -21.45 -28.73
N ALA A 85 50.48 -21.29 -27.83
CA ALA A 85 51.55 -22.26 -27.62
C ALA A 85 51.00 -23.61 -27.15
N TYR A 86 50.00 -23.60 -26.26
CA TYR A 86 49.32 -24.82 -25.83
C TYR A 86 48.66 -25.55 -27.00
N GLY A 87 47.87 -24.84 -27.81
CA GLY A 87 47.23 -25.42 -28.99
C GLY A 87 48.23 -25.89 -30.05
N ASP A 88 49.34 -25.16 -30.25
CA ASP A 88 50.43 -25.55 -31.15
C ASP A 88 51.12 -26.83 -30.67
N ALA A 89 51.36 -26.96 -29.37
CA ALA A 89 51.93 -28.16 -28.77
C ALA A 89 51.02 -29.37 -28.97
N ARG A 90 49.69 -29.21 -28.85
CA ARG A 90 48.73 -30.28 -29.14
C ARG A 90 48.70 -30.64 -30.63
N LEU A 91 48.70 -29.64 -31.52
CA LEU A 91 48.76 -29.88 -32.96
C LEU A 91 50.04 -30.63 -33.37
N ALA A 92 51.19 -30.31 -32.75
CA ALA A 92 52.46 -30.99 -33.01
C ALA A 92 52.46 -32.48 -32.59
N ARG A 93 51.57 -32.87 -31.67
CA ARG A 93 51.39 -34.28 -31.25
C ARG A 93 50.52 -35.09 -32.22
N MET A 94 49.88 -34.46 -33.19
CA MET A 94 49.07 -35.17 -34.19
C MET A 94 49.91 -36.16 -34.99
N VAL A 95 49.54 -37.44 -34.96
CA VAL A 95 50.22 -38.52 -35.70
C VAL A 95 50.16 -38.29 -37.21
N LYS A 96 49.09 -37.63 -37.67
CA LYS A 96 48.93 -37.17 -39.05
C LYS A 96 48.64 -35.69 -39.04
N THR A 97 49.42 -34.93 -39.80
CA THR A 97 49.15 -33.52 -40.03
C THR A 97 47.75 -33.37 -40.65
N PRO A 98 46.88 -32.50 -40.09
CA PRO A 98 45.56 -32.28 -40.64
C PRO A 98 45.62 -31.87 -42.10
N LYS A 99 44.74 -32.44 -42.91
CA LYS A 99 44.67 -32.10 -44.33
C LYS A 99 44.12 -30.68 -44.50
N ALA A 100 44.97 -29.78 -44.97
CA ALA A 100 44.57 -28.45 -45.40
C ALA A 100 43.60 -28.53 -46.59
N GLY A 101 42.54 -27.74 -46.54
CA GLY A 101 41.57 -27.64 -47.63
C GLY A 101 41.64 -26.31 -48.36
N SER A 102 40.96 -26.26 -49.51
CA SER A 102 40.70 -24.98 -50.16
C SER A 102 39.74 -24.12 -49.31
N PRO A 103 39.90 -22.79 -49.31
CA PRO A 103 38.98 -21.88 -48.62
C PRO A 103 37.59 -21.81 -49.27
N LYS A 104 37.37 -22.54 -50.37
CA LYS A 104 36.09 -22.54 -51.10
C LYS A 104 35.04 -23.35 -50.32
N PRO A 105 33.82 -22.80 -50.16
CA PRO A 105 32.66 -23.53 -49.66
C PRO A 105 32.56 -24.92 -50.28
N ASP A 106 32.41 -25.96 -49.46
CA ASP A 106 32.01 -27.25 -49.99
C ASP A 106 30.55 -27.16 -50.47
N ALA A 107 30.34 -27.38 -51.77
CA ALA A 107 29.02 -27.32 -52.39
C ALA A 107 28.06 -28.39 -51.82
N ALA A 108 28.58 -29.50 -51.28
CA ALA A 108 27.80 -30.63 -50.80
C ALA A 108 27.36 -30.51 -49.32
N THR A 109 28.19 -29.94 -48.45
CA THR A 109 27.92 -29.93 -46.99
C THR A 109 27.11 -28.74 -46.49
N ARG A 110 26.70 -27.80 -47.36
CA ARG A 110 26.04 -26.51 -47.00
C ARG A 110 26.86 -25.65 -46.02
N ASP A 111 28.08 -26.05 -45.67
CA ASP A 111 28.98 -25.37 -44.73
C ASP A 111 29.81 -24.33 -45.51
N LYS A 112 29.13 -23.23 -45.87
CA LYS A 112 29.65 -22.27 -46.86
C LYS A 112 30.80 -21.38 -46.36
N ARG A 113 31.33 -21.59 -45.15
CA ARG A 113 32.22 -20.59 -44.51
C ARG A 113 33.66 -21.07 -44.32
N GLU A 114 33.87 -22.39 -44.23
CA GLU A 114 35.11 -22.89 -43.65
C GLU A 114 36.06 -23.62 -44.61
N GLY A 115 35.59 -23.97 -45.81
CA GLY A 115 36.43 -24.66 -46.79
C GLY A 115 36.30 -26.20 -46.74
N THR A 116 37.27 -26.88 -47.35
CA THR A 116 37.26 -28.35 -47.55
C THR A 116 38.23 -29.12 -46.64
N GLY A 117 38.85 -28.42 -45.67
CA GLY A 117 39.89 -29.00 -44.80
C GLY A 117 39.33 -29.91 -43.71
N GLU A 118 40.22 -30.68 -43.07
CA GLU A 118 39.88 -31.45 -41.88
C GLU A 118 39.58 -30.54 -40.68
N ARG A 119 38.64 -30.93 -39.82
CA ARG A 119 38.30 -30.14 -38.63
C ARG A 119 39.37 -30.33 -37.55
N ILE A 120 39.89 -29.21 -37.04
CA ILE A 120 41.03 -29.14 -36.12
C ILE A 120 40.72 -28.49 -34.78
N GLY A 121 39.63 -27.74 -34.68
CA GLY A 121 39.20 -27.13 -33.44
C GLY A 121 37.77 -26.68 -33.49
N ASP A 122 37.30 -26.10 -32.39
CA ASP A 122 35.94 -25.61 -32.25
C ASP A 122 35.91 -24.41 -31.29
N THR A 123 34.93 -23.54 -31.48
CA THR A 123 34.62 -22.46 -30.55
C THR A 123 33.26 -22.72 -29.96
N ILE A 124 33.22 -23.02 -28.67
CA ILE A 124 31.99 -23.39 -27.96
C ILE A 124 31.56 -22.18 -27.13
N VAL A 125 30.29 -21.78 -27.27
CA VAL A 125 29.72 -20.66 -26.51
C VAL A 125 28.62 -21.16 -25.59
N GLY A 126 28.61 -20.69 -24.35
CA GLY A 126 27.59 -21.01 -23.34
C GLY A 126 27.10 -19.73 -22.67
N HIS A 127 25.80 -19.47 -22.71
CA HIS A 127 25.26 -18.26 -22.08
C HIS A 127 24.78 -18.51 -20.66
N LEU A 128 24.85 -17.47 -19.82
CA LEU A 128 24.19 -17.47 -18.53
C LEU A 128 22.66 -17.48 -18.73
N PRO A 129 21.91 -18.30 -17.98
CA PRO A 129 20.46 -18.31 -17.99
C PRO A 129 19.91 -16.92 -17.62
N LEU A 130 18.84 -16.47 -18.29
CA LEU A 130 18.24 -15.17 -18.00
C LEU A 130 17.69 -15.07 -16.57
N GLY A 131 17.28 -16.19 -15.96
CA GLY A 131 16.88 -16.24 -14.55
C GLY A 131 17.99 -15.81 -13.59
N MET A 132 19.25 -15.98 -13.99
CA MET A 132 20.45 -15.58 -13.23
C MET A 132 20.98 -14.19 -13.62
N CYS A 133 20.30 -13.49 -14.54
CA CYS A 133 20.69 -12.19 -15.04
C CYS A 133 19.70 -11.09 -14.61
N GLU A 134 20.20 -9.86 -14.54
CA GLU A 134 19.37 -8.65 -14.44
C GLU A 134 19.88 -7.57 -15.40
N PRO A 135 19.02 -6.67 -15.89
CA PRO A 135 19.47 -5.55 -16.72
C PRO A 135 20.51 -4.70 -15.99
N ASP A 136 21.59 -4.32 -16.69
CA ASP A 136 22.65 -3.51 -16.07
C ASP A 136 22.34 -2.00 -16.04
N GLY A 137 21.25 -1.58 -16.70
CA GLY A 137 20.82 -0.20 -16.85
C GLY A 137 21.31 0.48 -18.14
N THR A 138 22.09 -0.22 -18.96
CA THR A 138 22.62 0.26 -20.23
C THR A 138 21.97 -0.45 -21.41
N TYR A 139 22.02 0.22 -22.58
CA TYR A 139 21.44 -0.28 -23.81
C TYR A 139 22.42 -0.15 -24.97
N PHE A 140 22.21 -0.95 -26.01
CA PHE A 140 22.98 -0.86 -27.24
C PHE A 140 22.12 -0.99 -28.48
N ASN A 141 22.55 -0.36 -29.57
CA ASN A 141 21.96 -0.57 -30.88
C ASN A 141 22.74 -1.71 -31.60
N PRO A 142 22.14 -2.91 -31.74
CA PRO A 142 22.79 -4.01 -32.46
C PRO A 142 23.01 -3.65 -33.93
N ARG A 143 24.12 -4.10 -34.52
CA ARG A 143 24.36 -3.89 -35.96
C ARG A 143 23.57 -4.89 -36.81
N ASP A 144 23.04 -4.42 -37.92
CA ASP A 144 22.51 -5.27 -38.98
C ASP A 144 23.68 -6.01 -39.67
N PRO A 145 23.63 -7.35 -39.74
CA PRO A 145 24.75 -8.15 -40.24
C PRO A 145 24.99 -8.01 -41.74
N LYS A 146 24.04 -7.49 -42.52
CA LYS A 146 24.18 -7.29 -43.98
C LYS A 146 24.76 -5.92 -44.30
N THR A 147 24.35 -4.90 -43.56
CA THR A 147 24.68 -3.50 -43.85
C THR A 147 25.75 -2.93 -42.93
N GLY A 148 25.98 -3.56 -41.77
CA GLY A 148 26.87 -3.07 -40.72
C GLY A 148 26.36 -1.83 -39.98
N ARG A 149 25.17 -1.32 -40.32
CA ARG A 149 24.54 -0.15 -39.67
C ARG A 149 23.77 -0.56 -38.43
N GLY A 150 23.50 0.36 -37.50
CA GLY A 150 22.61 0.09 -36.38
C GLY A 150 21.22 -0.34 -36.88
N LYS A 151 20.62 -1.33 -36.22
CA LYS A 151 19.27 -1.78 -36.53
C LYS A 151 18.27 -0.68 -36.18
N MET A 152 17.22 -0.62 -36.97
CA MET A 152 16.10 0.30 -36.81
C MET A 152 14.81 -0.50 -36.98
N TYR A 153 13.74 -0.06 -36.32
CA TYR A 153 12.41 -0.62 -36.51
C TYR A 153 11.98 -0.42 -37.97
N ALA A 154 11.65 -1.53 -38.64
CA ALA A 154 11.30 -1.49 -40.06
C ALA A 154 9.85 -1.06 -40.32
N LYS A 155 8.95 -1.26 -39.34
CA LYS A 155 7.50 -1.05 -39.42
C LYS A 155 6.96 -0.64 -38.04
N GLY A 156 5.67 -0.29 -37.98
CA GLY A 156 4.99 0.07 -36.74
C GLY A 156 5.12 1.56 -36.40
N SER A 157 4.66 1.93 -35.19
CA SER A 157 4.67 3.31 -34.70
C SER A 157 6.08 3.86 -34.46
N LYS A 158 7.07 2.99 -34.21
CA LYS A 158 8.49 3.33 -34.01
C LYS A 158 9.33 3.22 -35.27
N ALA A 159 8.71 3.07 -36.45
CA ALA A 159 9.44 2.87 -37.70
C ALA A 159 10.48 3.98 -37.95
N GLY A 160 11.73 3.59 -38.20
CA GLY A 160 12.86 4.51 -38.38
C GLY A 160 13.61 4.86 -37.08
N GLU A 161 13.10 4.47 -35.91
CA GLU A 161 13.82 4.61 -34.64
C GLU A 161 14.85 3.49 -34.44
N PRO A 162 15.98 3.76 -33.76
CA PRO A 162 16.94 2.75 -33.34
C PRO A 162 16.31 1.64 -32.49
N ILE A 163 16.62 0.37 -32.80
CA ILE A 163 16.32 -0.73 -31.89
C ILE A 163 17.37 -0.70 -30.78
N MET A 164 16.94 -0.58 -29.52
CA MET A 164 17.82 -0.57 -28.35
C MET A 164 17.59 -1.82 -27.54
N LEU A 165 18.62 -2.65 -27.38
CA LEU A 165 18.56 -3.86 -26.56
C LEU A 165 19.25 -3.61 -25.22
N PRO A 166 18.69 -4.11 -24.10
CA PRO A 166 19.33 -4.00 -22.80
C PRO A 166 20.59 -4.88 -22.75
N ARG A 167 21.59 -4.43 -21.99
CA ARG A 167 22.66 -5.31 -21.51
C ARG A 167 22.29 -5.90 -20.16
N TYR A 168 22.82 -7.09 -19.89
CA TYR A 168 22.56 -7.84 -18.68
C TYR A 168 23.85 -8.07 -17.90
N ARG A 169 23.74 -8.05 -16.57
CA ARG A 169 24.77 -8.51 -15.64
C ARG A 169 24.28 -9.73 -14.85
N ALA A 170 25.21 -10.49 -14.28
CA ALA A 170 24.86 -11.57 -13.36
C ALA A 170 24.28 -10.99 -12.06
N LYS A 171 23.21 -11.59 -11.53
CA LYS A 171 22.66 -11.25 -10.20
C LYS A 171 23.65 -11.57 -9.08
N ASP A 172 24.29 -12.73 -9.18
CA ASP A 172 25.38 -13.17 -8.31
C ASP A 172 26.57 -13.59 -9.19
N MET A 173 27.66 -12.85 -9.08
CA MET A 173 28.88 -13.10 -9.85
C MET A 173 29.54 -14.43 -9.48
N GLY A 174 29.55 -14.79 -8.19
CA GLY A 174 30.14 -16.04 -7.73
C GLY A 174 29.34 -17.26 -8.20
N GLU A 175 28.01 -17.15 -8.21
CA GLU A 175 27.15 -18.20 -8.77
C GLU A 175 27.30 -18.34 -10.28
N ALA A 176 27.39 -17.22 -11.02
CA ALA A 176 27.63 -17.24 -12.45
C ALA A 176 28.97 -17.90 -12.81
N VAL A 177 30.05 -17.62 -12.07
CA VAL A 177 31.35 -18.28 -12.26
C VAL A 177 31.23 -19.78 -12.05
N ARG A 178 30.60 -20.24 -10.95
CA ARG A 178 30.38 -21.68 -10.69
C ARG A 178 29.56 -22.34 -11.80
N TYR A 179 28.52 -21.66 -12.31
CA TYR A 179 27.73 -22.15 -13.44
C TYR A 179 28.60 -22.35 -14.69
N PHE A 180 29.47 -21.39 -15.01
CA PHE A 180 30.36 -21.52 -16.15
C PHE A 180 31.45 -22.58 -15.93
N GLU A 181 31.97 -22.77 -14.72
CA GLU A 181 32.90 -23.86 -14.41
C GLU A 181 32.25 -25.24 -14.60
N ALA A 182 30.99 -25.40 -14.18
CA ALA A 182 30.20 -26.59 -14.46
C ALA A 182 29.99 -26.79 -15.98
N PHE A 183 29.70 -25.70 -16.71
CA PHE A 183 29.57 -25.74 -18.17
C PHE A 183 30.86 -26.21 -18.84
N VAL A 184 32.01 -25.61 -18.49
CA VAL A 184 33.33 -25.98 -19.01
C VAL A 184 33.65 -27.44 -18.69
N SER A 185 33.35 -27.88 -17.48
CA SER A 185 33.54 -29.29 -17.05
C SER A 185 32.68 -30.26 -17.85
N PHE A 186 31.45 -29.89 -18.17
CA PHE A 186 30.59 -30.69 -19.04
C PHE A 186 31.12 -30.72 -20.48
N GLN A 187 31.55 -29.59 -21.04
CA GLN A 187 32.14 -29.54 -22.38
C GLN A 187 33.40 -30.40 -22.49
N ALA A 188 34.24 -30.39 -21.45
CA ALA A 188 35.42 -31.27 -21.38
C ALA A 188 35.04 -32.75 -21.50
N GLN A 189 33.90 -33.19 -20.96
CA GLN A 189 33.44 -34.59 -21.07
C GLN A 189 32.99 -34.96 -22.49
N LEU A 190 32.52 -33.99 -23.27
CA LEU A 190 32.09 -34.20 -24.65
C LEU A 190 33.27 -34.19 -25.64
N LEU A 191 34.32 -33.44 -25.33
CA LEU A 191 35.49 -33.31 -26.17
C LEU A 191 36.28 -34.63 -26.20
N PRO A 192 36.71 -35.12 -27.39
CA PRO A 192 37.41 -36.41 -27.50
C PRO A 192 38.70 -36.52 -26.67
N GLY A 193 39.38 -35.40 -26.43
CA GLY A 193 40.61 -35.32 -25.62
C GLY A 193 40.37 -34.89 -24.19
N GLY A 194 39.11 -34.79 -23.75
CA GLY A 194 38.79 -34.36 -22.39
C GLY A 194 39.07 -32.87 -22.15
N GLN A 195 39.44 -32.55 -20.91
CA GLN A 195 39.85 -31.20 -20.51
C GLN A 195 41.08 -30.72 -21.29
N GLU A 196 42.01 -31.61 -21.63
CA GLU A 196 43.23 -31.22 -22.37
C GLU A 196 42.92 -30.68 -23.77
N SER A 197 41.76 -30.99 -24.34
CA SER A 197 41.36 -30.42 -25.63
C SER A 197 41.04 -28.93 -25.52
N ILE A 198 40.70 -28.41 -24.34
CA ILE A 198 40.40 -26.99 -24.14
C ILE A 198 41.72 -26.24 -23.99
N HIS A 199 41.99 -25.33 -24.93
CA HIS A 199 43.20 -24.50 -24.92
C HIS A 199 43.04 -23.34 -23.94
N CYS A 200 41.88 -22.70 -23.99
CA CYS A 200 41.51 -21.57 -23.15
C CYS A 200 39.99 -21.40 -23.12
N TYR A 201 39.51 -20.60 -22.17
CA TYR A 201 38.17 -20.05 -22.19
C TYR A 201 38.16 -18.65 -21.56
N SER A 202 37.16 -17.85 -21.93
CA SER A 202 36.90 -16.55 -21.32
C SER A 202 35.47 -16.49 -20.81
N LEU A 203 35.31 -16.06 -19.55
CA LEU A 203 34.02 -15.64 -19.00
C LEU A 203 33.84 -14.16 -19.32
N GLN A 204 32.86 -13.84 -20.17
CA GLN A 204 32.61 -12.50 -20.68
C GLN A 204 31.39 -11.90 -19.98
N PHE A 205 31.60 -10.82 -19.24
CA PHE A 205 30.59 -10.10 -18.45
C PHE A 205 30.30 -8.70 -18.98
N ASP A 206 30.95 -8.31 -20.06
CA ASP A 206 30.92 -6.97 -20.67
C ASP A 206 30.12 -6.93 -21.97
N GLU A 207 29.33 -7.95 -22.30
CA GLU A 207 28.48 -7.98 -23.49
C GLU A 207 26.98 -7.91 -23.19
N GLY A 208 26.15 -8.03 -24.22
CA GLY A 208 24.69 -8.00 -24.07
C GLY A 208 24.17 -9.00 -23.03
N ARG A 209 24.78 -10.19 -22.93
CA ARG A 209 24.48 -11.16 -21.87
C ARG A 209 25.76 -11.89 -21.45
N PRO A 210 25.96 -12.15 -20.14
CA PRO A 210 27.13 -12.89 -19.69
C PRO A 210 27.20 -14.27 -20.34
N HIS A 211 28.39 -14.67 -20.81
CA HIS A 211 28.60 -15.94 -21.47
C HIS A 211 30.06 -16.42 -21.35
N VAL A 212 30.27 -17.71 -21.51
CA VAL A 212 31.59 -18.32 -21.68
C VAL A 212 31.86 -18.58 -23.16
N GLN A 213 33.08 -18.30 -23.60
CA GLN A 213 33.59 -18.72 -24.90
C GLN A 213 34.80 -19.62 -24.68
N ILE A 214 34.72 -20.85 -25.16
CA ILE A 214 35.75 -21.89 -25.02
C ILE A 214 36.39 -22.11 -26.38
N LEU A 215 37.71 -22.20 -26.40
CA LEU A 215 38.45 -22.65 -27.54
C LEU A 215 39.03 -24.04 -27.29
N ALA A 216 38.72 -25.00 -28.17
CA ALA A 216 39.18 -26.37 -28.03
C ALA A 216 39.64 -26.99 -29.35
N ASP A 217 40.50 -28.00 -29.27
CA ASP A 217 40.73 -28.95 -30.35
C ASP A 217 39.77 -30.14 -30.31
N LEU A 218 39.73 -30.88 -31.41
CA LEU A 218 38.87 -32.06 -31.56
C LEU A 218 39.73 -33.32 -31.64
N PHE A 219 40.84 -33.35 -30.89
CA PHE A 219 41.82 -34.43 -30.96
C PHE A 219 41.57 -35.46 -29.86
N GLU A 220 41.76 -36.74 -30.20
CA GLU A 220 41.72 -37.86 -29.26
C GLU A 220 43.07 -38.58 -29.20
N PRO A 221 43.37 -39.30 -28.10
CA PRO A 221 44.59 -40.09 -28.00
C PRO A 221 44.74 -41.13 -29.13
N ASP A 222 45.94 -41.17 -29.72
CA ASP A 222 46.41 -42.18 -30.67
C ASP A 222 47.77 -42.74 -30.21
N VAL A 223 47.78 -43.19 -28.95
CA VAL A 223 48.97 -43.66 -28.25
C VAL A 223 49.54 -44.91 -28.93
N SER A 224 50.82 -44.86 -29.26
CA SER A 224 51.59 -46.01 -29.74
C SER A 224 52.97 -46.03 -29.12
N LYS A 225 53.69 -47.16 -29.24
CA LYS A 225 55.09 -47.27 -28.76
C LYS A 225 56.01 -46.21 -29.37
N LYS A 226 55.74 -45.77 -30.61
CA LYS A 226 56.55 -44.76 -31.31
C LYS A 226 56.11 -43.33 -30.99
N ASN A 227 54.82 -43.13 -30.73
CA ASN A 227 54.22 -41.84 -30.37
C ASN A 227 53.41 -42.00 -29.07
N PRO A 228 54.06 -41.97 -27.88
CA PRO A 228 53.38 -42.18 -26.61
C PRO A 228 52.35 -41.08 -26.27
N GLN A 229 52.52 -39.89 -26.82
CA GLN A 229 51.60 -38.76 -26.68
C GLN A 229 50.88 -38.44 -28.00
N GLY A 230 50.83 -39.40 -28.94
CA GLY A 230 50.24 -39.20 -30.25
C GLY A 230 48.76 -38.85 -30.17
N LEU A 231 48.31 -37.93 -31.03
CA LEU A 231 46.92 -37.52 -31.16
C LEU A 231 46.40 -37.79 -32.58
N LYS A 232 45.08 -37.95 -32.71
CA LYS A 232 44.38 -37.99 -34.01
C LYS A 232 43.07 -37.22 -33.93
N SER A 233 42.42 -36.96 -35.07
CA SER A 233 41.11 -36.32 -35.06
C SER A 233 40.04 -37.27 -34.49
N GLY A 234 39.36 -36.83 -33.43
CA GLY A 234 38.19 -37.47 -32.83
C GLY A 234 36.86 -36.87 -33.30
N TYR A 235 36.87 -35.90 -34.22
CA TYR A 235 35.68 -35.15 -34.62
C TYR A 235 34.48 -36.03 -35.02
N GLN A 236 34.70 -37.07 -35.84
CA GLN A 236 33.60 -37.92 -36.28
C GLN A 236 32.91 -38.67 -35.13
N ARG A 237 33.66 -39.01 -34.07
CA ARG A 237 33.11 -39.68 -32.89
C ARG A 237 32.32 -38.72 -32.02
N ALA A 238 32.84 -37.53 -31.75
CA ALA A 238 32.15 -36.57 -30.88
C ALA A 238 31.00 -35.83 -31.59
N PHE A 239 31.21 -35.35 -32.81
CA PHE A 239 30.30 -34.39 -33.46
C PHE A 239 29.81 -34.86 -34.85
N GLY A 240 30.48 -35.83 -35.47
CA GLY A 240 30.10 -36.39 -36.75
C GLY A 240 29.34 -37.72 -36.67
N SER A 241 29.34 -38.44 -37.79
CA SER A 241 28.91 -39.85 -37.83
C SER A 241 30.13 -40.74 -37.94
N HIS A 242 30.17 -41.81 -37.16
CA HIS A 242 31.26 -42.77 -37.07
C HIS A 242 30.76 -44.21 -37.09
N ARG A 243 31.60 -45.12 -37.59
CA ARG A 243 31.27 -46.55 -37.75
C ARG A 243 31.09 -47.32 -36.44
N SER A 244 31.38 -46.71 -35.30
CA SER A 244 31.18 -47.29 -33.98
C SER A 244 30.05 -46.62 -33.20
N ASP A 245 29.35 -45.66 -33.82
CA ASP A 245 28.21 -45.01 -33.17
C ASP A 245 27.09 -46.03 -32.94
N MET A 246 26.37 -45.84 -31.84
CA MET A 246 25.23 -46.66 -31.48
C MET A 246 24.13 -46.59 -32.55
N LEU A 247 23.36 -47.67 -32.65
CA LEU A 247 22.18 -47.72 -33.48
C LEU A 247 20.99 -47.15 -32.70
N VAL A 248 20.31 -46.18 -33.28
CA VAL A 248 19.14 -45.50 -32.75
C VAL A 248 17.98 -45.64 -33.71
N GLN A 249 16.75 -45.67 -33.20
CA GLN A 249 15.57 -45.78 -34.04
C GLN A 249 15.47 -44.55 -34.97
N SER A 250 15.32 -44.80 -36.26
CA SER A 250 15.15 -43.77 -37.27
C SER A 250 13.79 -43.11 -37.08
N THR A 251 13.73 -41.80 -37.31
CA THR A 251 12.51 -41.02 -37.21
C THR A 251 12.33 -40.22 -38.49
N ASP A 252 11.07 -40.00 -38.87
CA ASP A 252 10.75 -39.08 -39.94
C ASP A 252 11.24 -37.67 -39.58
N ARG A 253 11.94 -37.01 -40.51
CA ARG A 253 12.63 -35.76 -40.23
C ARG A 253 11.69 -34.58 -39.99
N LYS A 254 10.44 -34.64 -40.49
CA LYS A 254 9.46 -33.56 -40.35
C LYS A 254 8.59 -33.75 -39.12
N THR A 255 8.17 -34.98 -38.86
CA THR A 255 7.16 -35.30 -37.85
C THR A 255 7.75 -35.87 -36.57
N GLY A 256 9.01 -36.33 -36.58
CA GLY A 256 9.64 -37.03 -35.45
C GLY A 256 9.13 -38.46 -35.25
N THR A 257 8.19 -38.92 -36.07
CA THR A 257 7.55 -40.24 -35.91
C THR A 257 8.55 -41.38 -36.12
N PRO A 258 8.55 -42.43 -35.29
CA PRO A 258 9.42 -43.59 -35.48
C PRO A 258 9.17 -44.30 -36.82
N LEU A 259 10.26 -44.64 -37.51
CA LEU A 259 10.21 -45.38 -38.78
C LEU A 259 10.41 -46.87 -38.52
N PHE A 260 9.68 -47.68 -39.29
CA PHE A 260 9.73 -49.14 -39.25
C PHE A 260 10.10 -49.69 -40.63
N ASN A 261 10.73 -50.86 -40.65
CA ASN A 261 10.98 -51.62 -41.87
C ASN A 261 9.68 -52.29 -42.35
N ALA A 262 9.68 -52.86 -43.56
CA ALA A 262 8.51 -53.51 -44.13
C ALA A 262 8.01 -54.73 -43.31
N ASP A 263 8.88 -55.33 -42.50
CA ASP A 263 8.58 -56.44 -41.59
C ASP A 263 8.02 -55.97 -40.23
N GLY A 264 7.80 -54.67 -40.04
CA GLY A 264 7.32 -54.08 -38.79
C GLY A 264 8.40 -53.88 -37.71
N SER A 265 9.66 -54.25 -37.96
CA SER A 265 10.76 -54.01 -37.03
C SER A 265 11.19 -52.52 -37.03
N PRO A 266 11.69 -51.97 -35.90
CA PRO A 266 12.24 -50.61 -35.86
C PRO A 266 13.36 -50.43 -36.89
N LYS A 267 13.27 -49.38 -37.71
CA LYS A 267 14.34 -49.03 -38.64
C LYS A 267 15.48 -48.39 -37.86
N MET A 268 16.56 -49.12 -37.65
CA MET A 268 17.72 -48.62 -36.90
C MET A 268 18.73 -47.90 -37.82
N VAL A 269 19.24 -46.76 -37.38
CA VAL A 269 20.30 -46.00 -38.06
C VAL A 269 21.40 -45.62 -37.07
N ARG A 270 22.62 -45.42 -37.56
CA ARG A 270 23.70 -44.90 -36.72
C ARG A 270 23.34 -43.50 -36.24
N GLU A 271 23.65 -43.20 -34.99
CA GLU A 271 23.47 -41.86 -34.43
C GLU A 271 24.37 -40.87 -35.19
N GLY A 272 23.76 -40.02 -36.01
CA GLY A 272 24.48 -38.98 -36.74
C GLY A 272 24.72 -37.73 -35.88
N GLY A 273 25.61 -36.85 -36.34
CA GLY A 273 26.01 -35.64 -35.61
C GLY A 273 24.85 -34.77 -35.12
N SER A 274 23.81 -34.56 -35.95
CA SER A 274 22.63 -33.78 -35.53
C SER A 274 21.90 -34.39 -34.34
N ARG A 275 21.89 -35.72 -34.18
CA ARG A 275 21.26 -36.40 -33.04
C ARG A 275 22.15 -36.33 -31.81
N LYS A 276 23.46 -36.48 -31.97
CA LYS A 276 24.45 -36.25 -30.90
C LYS A 276 24.30 -34.86 -30.30
N MET A 277 24.13 -33.83 -31.14
CA MET A 277 23.94 -32.46 -30.64
C MET A 277 22.67 -32.33 -29.82
N SER A 278 21.53 -32.82 -30.34
CA SER A 278 20.28 -32.85 -29.58
C SER A 278 20.44 -33.53 -28.22
N ARG A 279 21.11 -34.70 -28.20
CA ARG A 279 21.43 -35.42 -26.97
C ARG A 279 22.32 -34.60 -26.02
N TYR A 280 23.39 -33.98 -26.52
CA TYR A 280 24.28 -33.18 -25.68
C TYR A 280 23.57 -31.96 -25.07
N HIS A 281 22.64 -31.32 -25.78
CA HIS A 281 21.82 -30.25 -25.20
C HIS A 281 20.92 -30.76 -24.07
N GLU A 282 20.36 -31.95 -24.22
CA GLU A 282 19.53 -32.61 -23.19
C GLU A 282 20.37 -32.98 -21.98
N GLU A 283 21.51 -33.66 -22.19
CA GLU A 283 22.47 -34.03 -21.14
C GLU A 283 23.02 -32.80 -20.41
N LEU A 284 23.30 -31.69 -21.12
CA LEU A 284 23.73 -30.44 -20.50
C LEU A 284 22.63 -29.87 -19.58
N ARG A 285 21.38 -29.87 -20.05
CA ARG A 285 20.25 -29.40 -19.25
C ARG A 285 20.10 -30.24 -17.99
N GLU A 286 20.08 -31.56 -18.14
CA GLU A 286 19.99 -32.50 -17.01
C GLU A 286 21.13 -32.29 -16.01
N HIS A 287 22.36 -32.14 -16.51
CA HIS A 287 23.53 -31.88 -15.67
C HIS A 287 23.39 -30.59 -14.85
N MET A 288 22.98 -29.49 -15.49
CA MET A 288 22.82 -28.20 -14.83
C MET A 288 21.68 -28.20 -13.81
N LEU A 289 20.55 -28.85 -14.13
CA LEU A 289 19.44 -29.02 -13.19
C LEU A 289 19.84 -29.88 -11.99
N ALA A 290 20.62 -30.94 -12.20
CA ALA A 290 21.12 -31.79 -11.13
C ALA A 290 22.07 -31.04 -10.17
N LEU A 291 22.77 -30.02 -10.67
CA LEU A 291 23.60 -29.11 -9.86
C LEU A 291 22.78 -28.03 -9.14
N GLY A 292 21.47 -27.96 -9.38
CA GLY A 292 20.56 -27.03 -8.72
C GLY A 292 20.42 -25.66 -9.39
N TYR A 293 20.91 -25.49 -10.63
CA TYR A 293 20.76 -24.23 -11.35
C TYR A 293 19.32 -24.04 -11.85
N ASP A 294 18.80 -22.83 -11.66
CA ASP A 294 17.49 -22.41 -12.17
C ASP A 294 17.55 -22.15 -13.68
N ILE A 295 17.43 -23.24 -14.45
CA ILE A 295 17.33 -23.23 -15.90
C ILE A 295 15.97 -23.78 -16.34
N GLU A 296 15.48 -23.30 -17.49
CA GLU A 296 14.22 -23.76 -18.09
C GLU A 296 14.25 -25.31 -18.26
N SER A 297 13.41 -26.00 -17.48
CA SER A 297 13.33 -27.48 -17.46
C SER A 297 12.65 -28.04 -18.70
N GLU A 298 11.70 -27.28 -19.28
CA GLU A 298 10.99 -27.65 -20.49
C GLU A 298 11.59 -26.94 -21.72
N ILE A 299 11.62 -27.68 -22.81
CA ILE A 299 11.89 -27.13 -24.13
C ILE A 299 10.72 -26.23 -24.50
N ASP A 300 10.95 -24.93 -24.67
CA ASP A 300 10.00 -24.04 -25.34
C ASP A 300 9.82 -24.55 -26.79
N LEU A 301 8.78 -25.36 -27.03
CA LEU A 301 8.51 -26.00 -28.31
C LEU A 301 8.29 -24.98 -29.43
N ASP A 302 7.79 -23.79 -29.09
CA ASP A 302 7.60 -22.68 -30.01
C ASP A 302 8.94 -22.07 -30.46
N ARG A 303 9.97 -22.08 -29.60
CA ARG A 303 11.33 -21.59 -29.92
C ARG A 303 12.31 -22.67 -30.38
N HIS A 304 12.11 -23.92 -29.99
CA HIS A 304 13.09 -25.01 -30.18
C HIS A 304 13.10 -25.62 -31.58
N MET A 305 11.93 -25.76 -32.21
CA MET A 305 11.81 -26.28 -33.57
C MET A 305 11.96 -25.21 -34.66
N ARG A 306 12.09 -23.96 -34.23
CA ARG A 306 12.27 -22.80 -35.08
C ARG A 306 13.71 -22.77 -35.62
N ARG A 307 13.95 -23.49 -36.71
CA ARG A 307 14.96 -23.11 -37.71
C ARG A 307 14.52 -21.80 -38.33
N LEU A 308 14.60 -20.70 -37.57
CA LEU A 308 14.29 -19.37 -38.05
C LEU A 308 15.25 -19.10 -39.21
N ASP A 309 14.68 -18.91 -40.39
CA ASP A 309 15.45 -18.25 -41.42
C ASP A 309 15.75 -16.80 -40.98
N HIS A 310 16.67 -16.14 -41.68
CA HIS A 310 17.12 -14.80 -41.32
C HIS A 310 15.97 -13.77 -41.26
N ALA A 311 14.91 -13.96 -42.06
CA ALA A 311 13.79 -13.03 -42.13
C ALA A 311 12.85 -13.21 -40.93
N ASP A 312 12.62 -14.45 -40.50
CA ASP A 312 11.79 -14.72 -39.33
C ASP A 312 12.49 -14.33 -38.02
N TYR A 313 13.82 -14.48 -37.93
CA TYR A 313 14.61 -13.98 -36.79
C TYR A 313 14.52 -12.45 -36.67
N GLN A 314 14.45 -11.75 -37.81
CA GLN A 314 14.29 -10.30 -37.84
C GLN A 314 12.90 -9.88 -37.31
N GLN A 315 11.83 -10.56 -37.74
CA GLN A 315 10.48 -10.30 -37.24
C GLN A 315 10.32 -10.64 -35.75
N LEU A 316 11.02 -11.67 -35.27
CA LEU A 316 10.97 -12.07 -33.87
C LEU A 316 11.75 -11.11 -32.97
N LEU A 317 12.90 -10.59 -33.43
CA LEU A 317 13.61 -9.51 -32.75
C LEU A 317 12.83 -8.20 -32.75
N ASP A 318 12.21 -7.84 -33.88
CA ASP A 318 11.36 -6.66 -33.96
C ASP A 318 10.14 -6.80 -33.04
N ALA A 319 9.50 -7.97 -33.00
CA ALA A 319 8.37 -8.27 -32.10
C ALA A 319 8.77 -8.37 -30.62
N GLN A 320 9.98 -8.86 -30.32
CA GLN A 320 10.49 -8.94 -28.96
C GLN A 320 10.92 -7.56 -28.45
N ALA A 321 11.53 -6.73 -29.29
CA ALA A 321 11.82 -5.33 -28.96
C ALA A 321 10.53 -4.52 -28.79
N GLU A 322 9.51 -4.72 -29.63
CA GLU A 322 8.18 -4.12 -29.44
C GLU A 322 7.51 -4.58 -28.14
N HIS A 323 7.68 -5.85 -27.75
CA HIS A 323 7.13 -6.39 -26.51
C HIS A 323 7.89 -5.88 -25.28
N GLU A 324 9.23 -5.85 -25.33
CA GLU A 324 10.07 -5.33 -24.24
C GLU A 324 9.85 -3.83 -24.04
N ASP A 325 9.66 -3.06 -25.11
CA ASP A 325 9.28 -1.65 -25.05
C ASP A 325 7.90 -1.45 -24.44
N ARG A 326 6.89 -2.27 -24.79
CA ARG A 326 5.56 -2.20 -24.16
C ARG A 326 5.63 -2.54 -22.68
N VAL A 327 6.41 -3.56 -22.30
CA VAL A 327 6.62 -3.91 -20.90
C VAL A 327 7.34 -2.77 -20.16
N ALA A 328 8.31 -2.12 -20.78
CA ALA A 328 8.99 -0.96 -20.20
C ALA A 328 8.06 0.27 -20.06
N GLU A 329 7.21 0.53 -21.04
CA GLU A 329 6.16 1.57 -20.97
C GLU A 329 5.15 1.26 -19.86
N ASP A 330 4.70 0.01 -19.74
CA ASP A 330 3.79 -0.44 -18.67
C ASP A 330 4.46 -0.33 -17.28
N LEU A 331 5.73 -0.71 -17.15
CA LEU A 331 6.49 -0.56 -15.90
C LEU A 331 6.72 0.91 -15.53
N ALA A 332 7.01 1.77 -16.51
CA ALA A 332 7.16 3.20 -16.30
C ALA A 332 5.82 3.83 -15.88
N PHE A 333 4.71 3.41 -16.51
CA PHE A 333 3.36 3.81 -16.13
C PHE A 333 3.03 3.36 -14.69
N VAL A 334 3.27 2.11 -14.34
CA VAL A 334 3.08 1.60 -12.97
C VAL A 334 3.96 2.35 -11.97
N GLY A 335 5.23 2.62 -12.30
CA GLY A 335 6.14 3.38 -11.46
C GLY A 335 5.69 4.83 -11.25
N ALA A 336 5.18 5.50 -12.29
CA ALA A 336 4.59 6.84 -12.18
C ALA A 336 3.33 6.82 -11.31
N THR A 337 2.46 5.82 -11.51
CA THR A 337 1.22 5.65 -10.72
C THR A 337 1.53 5.38 -9.24
N MET A 338 2.56 4.58 -8.94
CA MET A 338 2.99 4.34 -7.57
C MET A 338 3.59 5.59 -6.93
N ARG A 339 4.36 6.39 -7.68
CA ARG A 339 4.91 7.66 -7.19
C ARG A 339 3.80 8.67 -6.90
N GLU A 340 2.78 8.78 -7.77
CA GLU A 340 1.58 9.58 -7.49
C GLU A 340 0.84 9.06 -6.25
N ALA A 341 0.74 7.74 -6.05
CA ALA A 341 0.12 7.19 -4.85
C ALA A 341 0.93 7.46 -3.57
N GLU A 342 2.25 7.49 -3.65
CA GLU A 342 3.15 7.89 -2.56
C GLU A 342 2.99 9.38 -2.25
N ASP A 343 3.00 10.26 -3.26
CA ASP A 343 2.78 11.70 -3.10
C ASP A 343 1.40 11.97 -2.47
N HIS A 344 0.35 11.28 -2.92
CA HIS A 344 -0.99 11.37 -2.33
C HIS A 344 -1.03 10.87 -0.88
N ARG A 345 -0.24 9.86 -0.55
CA ARG A 345 -0.13 9.34 0.82
C ARG A 345 0.63 10.30 1.71
N GLU A 346 1.71 10.92 1.23
CA GLU A 346 2.47 11.94 1.95
C GLU A 346 1.59 13.17 2.21
N MET A 347 0.88 13.66 1.19
CA MET A 347 -0.13 14.72 1.35
C MET A 347 -1.23 14.35 2.35
N ALA A 348 -1.70 13.09 2.35
CA ALA A 348 -2.69 12.64 3.32
C ALA A 348 -2.15 12.58 4.75
N VAL A 349 -0.86 12.24 4.92
CA VAL A 349 -0.18 12.29 6.22
C VAL A 349 -0.08 13.73 6.70
N ASP A 350 0.34 14.67 5.86
CA ASP A 350 0.41 16.10 6.21
C ASP A 350 -0.96 16.65 6.63
N VAL A 351 -2.01 16.33 5.88
CA VAL A 351 -3.39 16.73 6.23
C VAL A 351 -3.83 16.12 7.57
N LEU A 352 -3.43 14.88 7.87
CA LEU A 352 -3.75 14.24 9.15
C LEU A 352 -2.94 14.86 10.31
N VAL A 353 -1.69 15.25 10.08
CA VAL A 353 -0.86 15.96 11.06
C VAL A 353 -1.47 17.33 11.36
N ASP A 354 -1.78 18.13 10.34
CA ASP A 354 -2.45 19.43 10.52
C ASP A 354 -3.78 19.30 11.27
N ALA A 355 -4.58 18.30 10.93
CA ALA A 355 -5.85 18.02 11.61
C ALA A 355 -5.63 17.60 13.07
N HIS A 356 -4.56 16.86 13.36
CA HIS A 356 -4.20 16.46 14.72
C HIS A 356 -3.75 17.66 15.55
N GLU A 357 -2.87 18.52 15.02
CA GLU A 357 -2.43 19.75 15.68
C GLU A 357 -3.59 20.70 15.96
N SER A 358 -4.52 20.84 15.00
CA SER A 358 -5.73 21.65 15.18
C SER A 358 -6.68 21.06 16.25
N ALA A 359 -6.80 19.73 16.29
CA ALA A 359 -7.59 19.05 17.32
C ALA A 359 -6.96 19.20 18.72
N GLU A 360 -5.63 19.10 18.84
CA GLU A 360 -4.92 19.35 20.09
C GLU A 360 -5.11 20.79 20.57
N ALA A 361 -4.98 21.78 19.69
CA ALA A 361 -5.24 23.18 20.01
C ALA A 361 -6.67 23.38 20.53
N THR A 362 -7.66 22.77 19.87
CA THR A 362 -9.06 22.80 20.30
C THR A 362 -9.26 22.12 21.66
N MET A 363 -8.57 21.00 21.91
CA MET A 363 -8.61 20.31 23.21
C MET A 363 -8.04 21.16 24.35
N VAL A 364 -6.95 21.89 24.08
CA VAL A 364 -6.36 22.83 25.05
C VAL A 364 -7.34 23.98 25.34
N GLU A 365 -8.00 24.53 24.33
CA GLU A 365 -9.03 25.57 24.52
C GLU A 365 -10.23 25.07 25.34
N LEU A 366 -10.72 23.86 25.04
CA LEU A 366 -11.80 23.23 25.81
C LEU A 366 -11.39 22.98 27.26
N SER A 367 -10.17 22.49 27.49
CA SER A 367 -9.62 22.30 28.84
C SER A 367 -9.55 23.62 29.61
N HIS A 368 -9.08 24.70 29.00
CA HIS A 368 -9.10 26.02 29.62
C HIS A 368 -10.53 26.52 29.91
N ALA A 369 -11.49 26.26 29.02
CA ALA A 369 -12.88 26.62 29.21
C ALA A 369 -13.54 25.82 30.36
N GLU A 370 -13.22 24.53 30.49
CA GLU A 370 -13.66 23.67 31.60
C GLU A 370 -13.09 24.15 32.93
N VAL A 371 -11.78 24.44 33.00
CA VAL A 371 -11.15 25.01 34.20
C VAL A 371 -11.81 26.34 34.58
N ALA A 372 -12.10 27.21 33.62
CA ALA A 372 -12.82 28.46 33.87
C ALA A 372 -14.28 28.24 34.29
N ALA A 373 -14.95 27.19 33.81
CA ALA A 373 -16.29 26.83 34.27
C ALA A 373 -16.27 26.33 35.73
N ILE A 374 -15.31 25.46 36.07
CA ILE A 374 -15.10 24.95 37.44
C ILE A 374 -14.84 26.11 38.41
N ALA A 375 -14.00 27.07 38.02
CA ALA A 375 -13.71 28.25 38.83
C ALA A 375 -14.97 29.10 39.08
N ARG A 376 -15.82 29.29 38.05
CA ARG A 376 -17.09 30.03 38.18
C ARG A 376 -18.10 29.31 39.07
N THR A 377 -18.20 27.99 38.98
CA THR A 377 -19.05 27.21 39.90
C THR A 377 -18.56 27.32 41.33
N ALA A 378 -17.25 27.25 41.58
CA ALA A 378 -16.70 27.43 42.92
C ALA A 378 -16.97 28.84 43.49
N GLU A 379 -16.94 29.87 42.64
CA GLU A 379 -17.31 31.24 43.03
C GLU A 379 -18.81 31.34 43.39
N LEU A 380 -19.68 30.67 42.63
CA LEU A 380 -21.11 30.61 42.94
C LEU A 380 -21.38 29.87 44.26
N ASP A 381 -20.72 28.74 44.50
CA ASP A 381 -20.87 27.98 45.76
C ASP A 381 -20.41 28.80 46.98
N GLN A 382 -19.33 29.58 46.84
CA GLN A 382 -18.89 30.52 47.87
C GLN A 382 -19.92 31.62 48.12
N ARG A 383 -20.56 32.10 47.06
CA ARG A 383 -21.59 33.14 47.13
C ARG A 383 -22.87 32.63 47.77
N GLU A 384 -23.28 31.41 47.45
CA GLU A 384 -24.41 30.71 48.09
C GLU A 384 -24.13 30.49 49.58
N SER A 385 -22.95 29.98 49.93
CA SER A 385 -22.54 29.82 51.34
C SER A 385 -22.56 31.15 52.11
N ALA A 386 -22.17 32.26 51.47
CA ALA A 386 -22.22 33.59 52.07
C ALA A 386 -23.66 34.11 52.24
N LEU A 387 -24.58 33.74 51.33
CA LEU A 387 -26.00 34.04 51.46
C LEU A 387 -26.64 33.23 52.58
N ASP A 388 -26.33 31.94 52.70
CA ASP A 388 -26.81 31.08 53.79
C ASP A 388 -26.36 31.58 55.16
N GLN A 389 -25.10 32.01 55.29
CA GLN A 389 -24.59 32.64 56.51
C GLN A 389 -25.35 33.94 56.85
N ARG A 390 -25.69 34.73 55.82
CA ARG A 390 -26.45 35.97 55.99
C ARG A 390 -27.90 35.71 56.38
N GLU A 391 -28.53 34.71 55.79
CA GLU A 391 -29.89 34.27 56.14
C GLU A 391 -29.92 33.75 57.59
N SER A 392 -28.97 32.89 57.99
CA SER A 392 -28.85 32.44 59.37
C SER A 392 -28.64 33.59 60.37
N ALA A 393 -27.86 34.60 60.01
CA ALA A 393 -27.68 35.80 60.83
C ALA A 393 -28.95 36.66 60.91
N LEU A 394 -29.78 36.69 59.87
CA LEU A 394 -31.09 37.36 59.89
C LEU A 394 -32.09 36.58 60.75
N ASP A 395 -32.13 35.25 60.64
CA ASP A 395 -32.98 34.39 61.46
C ASP A 395 -32.64 34.52 62.96
N GLN A 396 -31.34 34.57 63.30
CA GLN A 396 -30.90 34.81 64.68
C GLN A 396 -31.38 36.17 65.18
N ARG A 397 -31.25 37.22 64.37
CA ARG A 397 -31.76 38.56 64.71
C ARG A 397 -33.28 38.57 64.85
N GLU A 398 -34.01 37.88 63.98
CA GLU A 398 -35.46 37.80 64.04
C GLU A 398 -35.93 37.03 65.28
N ALA A 399 -35.21 35.98 65.68
CA ALA A 399 -35.44 35.25 66.93
C ALA A 399 -35.13 36.10 68.19
N GLU A 400 -34.25 37.10 68.09
CA GLU A 400 -33.96 38.06 69.16
C GLU A 400 -35.02 39.17 69.27
N ILE A 401 -35.79 39.47 68.20
CA ILE A 401 -36.81 40.54 68.21
C ILE A 401 -37.85 40.36 69.34
N PRO A 402 -38.42 39.17 69.61
CA PRO A 402 -39.32 38.97 70.74
C PRO A 402 -38.66 39.25 72.10
N GLN A 403 -37.38 38.91 72.27
CA GLN A 403 -36.64 39.14 73.51
C GLN A 403 -36.33 40.63 73.71
N LEU A 404 -35.92 41.32 72.64
CA LEU A 404 -35.72 42.76 72.63
C LEU A 404 -37.03 43.52 72.87
N ARG A 405 -38.15 43.06 72.30
CA ARG A 405 -39.48 43.62 72.57
C ARG A 405 -39.91 43.37 74.01
N ALA A 406 -39.65 42.19 74.57
CA ALA A 406 -39.95 41.90 75.98
C ALA A 406 -39.10 42.78 76.92
N ALA A 407 -37.80 42.93 76.65
CA ALA A 407 -36.91 43.81 77.38
C ALA A 407 -37.38 45.28 77.33
N ALA A 408 -37.74 45.78 76.14
CA ALA A 408 -38.27 47.13 75.97
C ALA A 408 -39.63 47.35 76.67
N VAL A 409 -40.50 46.33 76.69
CA VAL A 409 -41.77 46.37 77.43
C VAL A 409 -41.53 46.36 78.95
N ASP A 410 -40.55 45.59 79.42
CA ASP A 410 -40.22 45.52 80.85
C ASP A 410 -39.51 46.79 81.33
N GLU A 411 -38.66 47.39 80.50
CA GLU A 411 -38.06 48.72 80.71
C GLU A 411 -39.16 49.80 80.73
N GLY A 412 -40.06 49.82 79.74
CA GLY A 412 -41.21 50.72 79.73
C GLY A 412 -42.19 50.51 80.89
N ARG A 413 -42.34 49.29 81.42
CA ARG A 413 -43.11 49.02 82.64
C ARG A 413 -42.38 49.41 83.92
N ALA A 414 -41.05 49.39 83.93
CA ALA A 414 -40.26 49.87 85.06
C ALA A 414 -40.31 51.41 85.12
N GLU A 415 -40.11 52.07 83.98
CA GLU A 415 -40.24 53.52 83.82
C GLU A 415 -41.68 53.99 84.10
N GLY A 416 -42.68 53.35 83.50
CA GLY A 416 -44.09 53.67 83.74
C GLY A 416 -44.57 53.45 85.18
N ARG A 417 -43.98 52.51 85.94
CA ARG A 417 -44.27 52.32 87.37
C ARG A 417 -43.51 53.30 88.27
N ALA A 418 -42.37 53.83 87.82
CA ALA A 418 -41.66 54.88 88.53
C ALA A 418 -42.35 56.24 88.31
N GLU A 419 -42.73 56.53 87.07
CA GLU A 419 -43.41 57.76 86.68
C GLU A 419 -44.87 57.79 87.14
N GLY A 420 -45.59 56.66 87.06
CA GLY A 420 -46.95 56.51 87.58
C GLY A 420 -47.04 56.66 89.10
N ARG A 421 -46.00 56.29 89.87
CA ARG A 421 -45.95 56.55 91.33
C ARG A 421 -45.69 58.01 91.64
N ARG A 422 -44.82 58.66 90.86
CA ARG A 422 -44.54 60.11 90.99
C ARG A 422 -45.76 60.97 90.62
N LEU A 423 -46.50 60.56 89.60
CA LEU A 423 -47.71 61.25 89.14
C LEU A 423 -48.94 60.95 90.02
N ALA A 424 -49.04 59.76 90.63
CA ALA A 424 -50.15 59.42 91.54
C ALA A 424 -50.09 60.10 92.91
N GLU A 425 -48.90 60.51 93.38
CA GLU A 425 -48.74 61.35 94.58
C GLU A 425 -48.95 62.85 94.29
N GLN A 426 -48.65 63.32 93.07
CA GLN A 426 -48.94 64.70 92.65
C GLN A 426 -50.40 64.94 92.23
N ALA A 427 -51.12 63.92 91.74
CA ALA A 427 -52.49 64.05 91.23
C ALA A 427 -53.62 63.85 92.29
N ARG A 428 -53.28 63.64 93.57
CA ARG A 428 -54.26 63.62 94.68
C ARG A 428 -54.49 64.98 95.34
N ALA A 429 -53.88 66.05 94.82
CA ALA A 429 -53.90 67.38 95.46
C ALA A 429 -54.28 68.52 94.52
N ASP A 430 -55.16 68.31 93.53
CA ASP A 430 -56.21 69.28 93.12
C ASP A 430 -56.73 68.99 91.70
N GLY A 431 -57.92 68.41 91.66
CA GLY A 431 -58.82 68.47 90.51
C GLY A 431 -59.97 69.42 90.82
N TYR A 432 -60.03 70.55 90.10
CA TYR A 432 -61.22 71.39 89.97
C TYR A 432 -61.33 71.90 88.53
N ARG A 433 -62.51 71.66 87.93
CA ARG A 433 -63.14 72.30 86.75
C ARG A 433 -62.63 72.02 85.32
N ASP A 434 -63.48 71.26 84.63
CA ASP A 434 -64.30 71.61 83.44
C ASP A 434 -63.69 72.06 82.11
N GLY A 435 -64.35 71.55 81.05
CA GLY A 435 -64.31 72.02 79.65
C GLY A 435 -63.94 70.89 78.69
N HIS A 436 -64.85 70.03 78.26
CA HIS A 436 -65.94 70.27 77.31
C HIS A 436 -65.55 71.03 76.02
N ALA A 437 -65.36 70.23 74.97
CA ALA A 437 -65.69 70.46 73.55
C ALA A 437 -64.82 71.48 72.77
N ALA A 438 -64.63 71.37 71.46
CA ALA A 438 -65.52 70.95 70.38
C ALA A 438 -64.76 71.02 69.04
N GLY A 439 -65.32 70.43 67.97
CA GLY A 439 -65.12 70.93 66.60
C GLY A 439 -64.18 70.09 65.73
N VAL A 440 -64.59 68.94 65.19
CA VAL A 440 -65.44 68.77 63.98
C VAL A 440 -64.71 69.10 62.66
N ARG A 441 -64.71 68.08 61.79
CA ARG A 441 -64.51 68.04 60.31
C ARG A 441 -63.07 67.97 59.79
N ASP A 442 -62.71 66.76 59.33
CA ASP A 442 -62.37 66.42 57.93
C ASP A 442 -62.29 64.88 57.84
N ALA A 443 -63.21 64.24 57.10
CA ALA A 443 -63.04 63.78 55.72
C ALA A 443 -62.14 62.53 55.65
N GLU A 444 -62.72 61.33 55.54
CA GLU A 444 -63.05 60.65 54.27
C GLU A 444 -61.82 60.25 53.43
N SER A 445 -61.84 58.99 52.98
CA SER A 445 -60.90 58.31 52.08
C SER A 445 -59.69 57.61 52.77
N GLU A 446 -59.81 56.28 52.91
CA GLU A 446 -58.74 55.26 52.76
C GLU A 446 -59.14 53.87 53.31
N THR A 447 -60.44 53.57 53.42
CA THR A 447 -60.93 52.22 53.79
C THR A 447 -61.84 51.56 52.74
N SER A 448 -61.82 52.07 51.49
CA SER A 448 -62.64 51.53 50.38
C SER A 448 -61.84 51.11 49.14
N ALA A 449 -60.51 51.25 49.11
CA ALA A 449 -59.70 50.89 47.94
C ALA A 449 -59.11 49.46 47.99
N MET A 450 -58.98 48.85 49.17
CA MET A 450 -58.33 47.52 49.31
C MET A 450 -59.31 46.32 49.29
N VAL A 451 -60.62 46.56 49.35
CA VAL A 451 -61.63 45.48 49.43
C VAL A 451 -62.31 45.19 48.08
N GLU A 452 -62.40 46.18 47.18
CA GLU A 452 -63.01 46.01 45.84
C GLU A 452 -62.06 45.40 44.81
N GLN A 453 -60.74 45.63 44.92
CA GLN A 453 -59.73 45.02 44.03
C GLN A 453 -59.70 43.48 44.19
N ALA A 454 -59.89 42.97 45.42
CA ALA A 454 -59.85 41.54 45.73
C ALA A 454 -61.12 40.77 45.28
N ARG A 455 -62.20 41.46 44.91
CA ARG A 455 -63.44 40.85 44.40
C ARG A 455 -63.47 40.76 42.88
N ALA A 456 -62.80 41.68 42.17
CA ALA A 456 -62.70 41.66 40.71
C ALA A 456 -61.78 40.53 40.18
N ASP A 457 -60.67 40.25 40.86
CA ASP A 457 -59.70 39.23 40.42
C ASP A 457 -60.22 37.79 40.58
N ARG A 458 -61.19 37.58 41.48
CA ARG A 458 -61.77 36.25 41.75
C ARG A 458 -62.86 35.84 40.75
N ALA A 459 -63.45 36.80 40.03
CA ALA A 459 -64.47 36.55 39.01
C ALA A 459 -63.85 36.18 37.65
N ALA A 460 -62.69 36.78 37.30
CA ALA A 460 -62.00 36.52 36.04
C ALA A 460 -61.36 35.10 35.94
N ALA A 461 -60.94 34.53 37.08
CA ALA A 461 -60.34 33.19 37.12
C ALA A 461 -61.36 32.05 36.95
N ALA A 462 -62.65 32.30 37.20
CA ALA A 462 -63.71 31.29 37.09
C ALA A 462 -64.24 31.11 35.66
N GLU A 463 -63.98 32.07 34.76
CA GLU A 463 -64.48 32.06 33.37
C GLU A 463 -63.46 31.40 32.41
N ALA A 464 -62.16 31.57 32.65
CA ALA A 464 -61.07 30.94 31.87
C ALA A 464 -61.02 29.40 31.99
N VAL A 465 -61.53 28.83 33.09
CA VAL A 465 -61.56 27.36 33.31
C VAL A 465 -62.74 26.70 32.59
N ARG A 466 -63.81 27.43 32.27
CA ARG A 466 -64.95 26.87 31.50
C ARG A 466 -64.69 26.83 30.00
N GLU A 467 -63.91 27.76 29.47
CA GLU A 467 -63.64 27.85 28.02
C GLU A 467 -62.63 26.78 27.51
N ALA A 468 -61.86 26.17 28.42
CA ALA A 468 -60.85 25.17 28.07
C ALA A 468 -61.38 23.71 27.95
N ALA A 469 -62.64 23.46 28.32
CA ALA A 469 -63.19 22.10 28.38
C ALA A 469 -63.71 21.54 27.04
N ASP A 470 -63.86 22.35 26.00
CA ASP A 470 -64.53 21.97 24.73
C ASP A 470 -63.63 22.01 23.46
N LEU A 471 -62.31 21.92 23.61
CA LEU A 471 -61.38 21.91 22.45
C LEU A 471 -61.00 20.50 21.99
N THR A 472 -61.07 20.24 20.68
CA THR A 472 -60.55 18.98 20.10
C THR A 472 -59.01 18.94 20.12
N PRO A 473 -58.36 17.76 20.09
CA PRO A 473 -56.89 17.63 20.14
C PRO A 473 -56.15 18.45 19.07
N ALA A 474 -56.74 18.61 17.88
CA ALA A 474 -56.18 19.43 16.81
C ALA A 474 -56.24 20.93 17.12
N GLN A 475 -57.27 21.41 17.81
CA GLN A 475 -57.41 22.82 18.21
C GLN A 475 -56.52 23.16 19.41
N ALA A 476 -56.30 22.21 20.33
CA ALA A 476 -55.34 22.36 21.43
C ALA A 476 -53.89 22.48 20.92
N ALA A 477 -53.51 21.67 19.93
CA ALA A 477 -52.18 21.73 19.30
C ALA A 477 -51.93 23.05 18.55
N GLN A 478 -52.96 23.60 17.89
CA GLN A 478 -52.87 24.88 17.19
C GLN A 478 -52.70 26.05 18.17
N ARG A 479 -53.38 26.01 19.33
CA ARG A 479 -53.25 27.03 20.39
C ARG A 479 -51.83 27.10 20.97
N VAL A 480 -51.15 25.96 21.10
CA VAL A 480 -49.73 25.90 21.51
C VAL A 480 -48.80 26.54 20.48
N VAL A 481 -49.09 26.40 19.18
CA VAL A 481 -48.33 27.05 18.11
C VAL A 481 -48.62 28.56 18.06
N ASP A 482 -49.85 28.97 18.39
CA ASP A 482 -50.29 30.36 18.37
C ASP A 482 -49.80 31.17 19.59
N ASP A 483 -49.60 30.54 20.74
CA ASP A 483 -49.05 31.17 21.96
C ASP A 483 -47.53 31.45 21.90
N TYR A 484 -46.82 30.96 20.87
CA TYR A 484 -45.44 31.40 20.64
C TYR A 484 -45.42 32.86 20.20
N THR A 485 -44.81 33.73 21.02
CA THR A 485 -44.56 35.13 20.65
C THR A 485 -43.77 35.21 19.33
N THR A 486 -44.00 36.24 18.52
CA THR A 486 -43.31 36.45 17.23
C THR A 486 -41.78 36.35 17.37
N LYS A 487 -41.23 36.82 18.50
CA LYS A 487 -39.79 36.81 18.82
C LYS A 487 -39.25 35.39 19.02
N SER A 488 -40.04 34.50 19.63
CA SER A 488 -39.67 33.09 19.84
C SER A 488 -39.75 32.29 18.53
N ARG A 489 -40.71 32.59 17.64
CA ARG A 489 -40.81 31.96 16.31
C ARG A 489 -39.60 32.32 15.44
N ASP A 490 -39.19 33.58 15.45
CA ASP A 490 -38.04 34.04 14.68
C ASP A 490 -36.70 33.49 15.20
N ALA A 491 -36.59 33.26 16.52
CA ALA A 491 -35.44 32.56 17.08
C ALA A 491 -35.36 31.11 16.57
N LEU A 492 -36.48 30.37 16.62
CA LEU A 492 -36.52 28.95 16.21
C LEU A 492 -36.32 28.75 14.69
N LYS A 493 -36.71 29.71 13.85
CA LYS A 493 -36.42 29.67 12.40
C LYS A 493 -34.94 29.80 12.07
N ARG A 494 -34.11 30.35 12.98
CA ARG A 494 -32.67 30.53 12.77
C ARG A 494 -31.82 29.34 13.22
N TYR A 495 -32.40 28.38 13.95
CA TYR A 495 -31.67 27.21 14.43
C TYR A 495 -31.85 26.03 13.45
N PRO A 496 -30.80 25.62 12.71
CA PRO A 496 -30.84 24.45 11.87
C PRO A 496 -30.83 23.16 12.70
N VAL A 497 -31.68 22.20 12.34
CA VAL A 497 -31.80 20.87 12.96
C VAL A 497 -31.92 19.80 11.87
N ILE A 498 -31.53 18.56 12.18
CA ILE A 498 -31.71 17.44 11.25
C ILE A 498 -33.21 17.17 11.10
N LYS A 499 -33.68 17.09 9.85
CA LYS A 499 -35.07 16.82 9.53
C LYS A 499 -35.45 15.39 9.87
N VAL A 500 -36.48 15.24 10.69
CA VAL A 500 -37.09 13.97 11.07
C VAL A 500 -38.46 13.87 10.42
N GLY A 501 -38.71 12.78 9.70
CA GLY A 501 -40.01 12.43 9.13
C GLY A 501 -40.66 11.32 9.94
N TYR A 502 -41.97 11.17 9.80
CA TYR A 502 -42.74 10.10 10.46
C TYR A 502 -43.31 9.17 9.39
N ASP A 503 -43.19 7.87 9.61
CA ASP A 503 -43.83 6.90 8.72
C ASP A 503 -45.34 6.79 8.99
N LYS A 504 -46.02 5.94 8.22
CA LYS A 504 -47.48 5.72 8.31
C LYS A 504 -47.95 5.19 9.67
N THR A 505 -47.01 4.76 10.52
CA THR A 505 -47.27 4.25 11.88
C THR A 505 -46.92 5.27 12.97
N GLY A 506 -46.45 6.47 12.59
CA GLY A 506 -46.03 7.53 13.52
C GLY A 506 -44.62 7.34 14.07
N LYS A 507 -43.79 6.48 13.48
CA LYS A 507 -42.42 6.25 13.96
C LYS A 507 -41.43 7.24 13.30
N PRO A 508 -40.59 7.93 14.08
CA PRO A 508 -39.64 8.90 13.54
C PRO A 508 -38.47 8.23 12.81
N HIS A 509 -38.07 8.81 11.67
CA HIS A 509 -36.88 8.42 10.91
C HIS A 509 -36.18 9.65 10.33
N ARG A 510 -34.87 9.56 10.11
CA ARG A 510 -34.08 10.66 9.51
C ARG A 510 -34.43 10.78 8.03
N VAL A 511 -34.71 12.00 7.58
CA VAL A 511 -34.88 12.28 6.15
C VAL A 511 -33.50 12.44 5.53
N LEU A 512 -33.17 11.60 4.56
CA LEU A 512 -31.92 11.65 3.82
C LEU A 512 -32.14 12.26 2.42
N ASP A 513 -31.15 12.98 1.91
CA ASP A 513 -31.15 13.49 0.54
C ASP A 513 -30.80 12.39 -0.49
N ALA A 514 -30.80 12.74 -1.77
CA ALA A 514 -30.48 11.81 -2.86
C ALA A 514 -29.04 11.25 -2.80
N LYS A 515 -28.17 11.81 -1.96
CA LYS A 515 -26.79 11.36 -1.72
C LYS A 515 -26.63 10.64 -0.38
N GLY A 516 -27.74 10.34 0.32
CA GLY A 516 -27.76 9.63 1.59
C GLY A 516 -27.36 10.47 2.81
N LYS A 517 -27.26 11.79 2.70
CA LYS A 517 -26.94 12.68 3.83
C LYS A 517 -28.19 13.21 4.53
N PRO A 518 -28.19 13.43 5.85
CA PRO A 518 -29.34 13.98 6.55
C PRO A 518 -29.72 15.36 6.04
N VAL A 519 -30.99 15.52 5.66
CA VAL A 519 -31.56 16.82 5.29
C VAL A 519 -31.66 17.68 6.54
N VAL A 520 -31.25 18.94 6.47
CA VAL A 520 -31.36 19.91 7.57
C VAL A 520 -32.57 20.82 7.31
N THR A 521 -33.40 21.02 8.33
CA THR A 521 -34.49 22.02 8.35
C THR A 521 -34.26 23.01 9.50
N ASN A 522 -35.17 23.95 9.74
CA ASN A 522 -35.12 24.78 10.94
C ASN A 522 -35.97 24.21 12.08
N ALA A 523 -35.60 24.52 13.32
CA ALA A 523 -36.23 24.00 14.53
C ALA A 523 -37.74 24.32 14.59
N TRP A 524 -38.16 25.46 14.02
CA TRP A 524 -39.57 25.83 13.94
C TRP A 524 -40.37 24.88 13.03
N GLU A 525 -39.85 24.56 11.85
CA GLU A 525 -40.49 23.62 10.94
C GLU A 525 -40.48 22.18 11.45
N GLN A 526 -39.39 21.77 12.11
CA GLN A 526 -39.35 20.44 12.73
C GLN A 526 -40.38 20.33 13.86
N MET A 527 -40.46 21.33 14.74
CA MET A 527 -41.44 21.35 15.83
C MET A 527 -42.89 21.27 15.31
N ARG A 528 -43.23 21.99 14.24
CA ARG A 528 -44.57 21.87 13.63
C ARG A 528 -44.85 20.48 13.09
N THR A 529 -43.84 19.83 12.53
CA THR A 529 -43.94 18.46 12.00
C THR A 529 -44.16 17.46 13.14
N ASP A 530 -43.43 17.61 14.24
CA ASP A 530 -43.51 16.75 15.43
C ASP A 530 -44.86 16.91 16.13
N THR A 531 -45.33 18.14 16.33
CA THR A 531 -46.62 18.43 16.96
C THR A 531 -47.80 17.89 16.14
N ALA A 532 -47.69 17.86 14.81
CA ALA A 532 -48.74 17.33 13.93
C ALA A 532 -48.83 15.79 13.94
N HIS A 533 -47.77 15.08 14.32
CA HIS A 533 -47.70 13.62 14.32
C HIS A 533 -47.66 13.03 15.73
N ALA A 534 -47.86 13.86 16.76
CA ALA A 534 -47.97 13.44 18.14
C ALA A 534 -49.26 12.62 18.37
N PRO A 535 -49.17 11.36 18.85
CA PRO A 535 -50.35 10.59 19.19
C PRO A 535 -50.93 11.10 20.53
N GLY A 536 -51.98 11.91 20.48
CA GLY A 536 -52.74 12.32 21.67
C GLY A 536 -51.98 13.27 22.61
N PRO A 537 -52.58 13.66 23.76
CA PRO A 537 -52.12 14.79 24.60
C PRO A 537 -50.81 14.57 25.36
N ASP A 538 -49.94 13.69 24.88
CA ASP A 538 -48.76 13.18 25.59
C ASP A 538 -47.44 13.92 25.27
N ILE A 539 -47.50 15.12 24.67
CA ILE A 539 -46.36 16.08 24.61
C ILE A 539 -46.49 17.18 25.67
N THR A 540 -47.35 16.99 26.69
CA THR A 540 -47.26 17.78 27.91
C THR A 540 -47.05 16.95 29.17
N VAL A 541 -46.92 15.62 29.11
CA VAL A 541 -46.74 14.79 30.31
C VAL A 541 -45.33 14.91 30.94
N GLY A 542 -44.32 15.42 30.23
CA GLY A 542 -43.05 15.82 30.85
C GLY A 542 -43.10 17.16 31.60
N GLN A 543 -43.99 18.07 31.20
CA GLN A 543 -44.19 19.37 31.83
C GLN A 543 -45.28 19.28 32.92
N VAL A 544 -46.38 18.56 32.67
CA VAL A 544 -47.48 18.24 33.59
C VAL A 544 -47.06 17.21 34.65
N ARG A 545 -46.02 16.38 34.46
CA ARG A 545 -45.42 15.64 35.60
C ARG A 545 -44.52 16.53 36.48
N ARG A 546 -43.95 17.61 35.95
CA ARG A 546 -43.17 18.58 36.75
C ARG A 546 -44.09 19.56 37.47
N ASP A 547 -45.12 20.06 36.78
CA ASP A 547 -46.11 20.99 37.32
C ASP A 547 -47.21 20.26 38.11
N GLY A 548 -47.57 19.03 37.74
CA GLY A 548 -48.45 18.16 38.52
C GLY A 548 -47.76 17.56 39.74
N ALA A 549 -46.45 17.27 39.74
CA ALA A 549 -45.74 16.90 40.97
C ALA A 549 -45.55 18.11 41.92
N LYS A 550 -45.49 19.33 41.38
CA LYS A 550 -45.49 20.58 42.15
C LYS A 550 -46.86 20.88 42.74
N LEU A 551 -47.92 20.80 41.94
CA LEU A 551 -49.32 20.99 42.35
C LEU A 551 -49.80 19.86 43.29
N THR A 552 -49.36 18.61 43.11
CA THR A 552 -49.69 17.49 44.02
C THR A 552 -48.91 17.60 45.35
N ARG A 553 -47.71 18.20 45.37
CA ARG A 553 -46.99 18.52 46.62
C ARG A 553 -47.59 19.71 47.35
N GLU A 554 -48.07 20.72 46.63
CA GLU A 554 -48.78 21.87 47.19
C GLU A 554 -50.19 21.49 47.68
N ILE A 555 -50.96 20.68 46.94
CA ILE A 555 -52.26 20.12 47.36
C ILE A 555 -52.11 19.11 48.51
N ALA A 556 -51.00 18.36 48.57
CA ALA A 556 -50.68 17.48 49.71
C ALA A 556 -50.08 18.23 50.92
N ALA A 557 -49.62 19.46 50.75
CA ALA A 557 -49.25 20.37 51.84
C ALA A 557 -50.50 21.07 52.40
N ASP A 558 -51.41 21.52 51.52
CA ASP A 558 -52.69 22.12 51.90
C ASP A 558 -53.70 21.10 52.46
N SER A 559 -53.75 19.86 51.95
CA SER A 559 -54.57 18.79 52.55
C SER A 559 -54.03 18.33 53.90
N ARG A 560 -52.70 18.32 54.12
CA ARG A 560 -52.12 18.04 55.46
C ARG A 560 -52.35 19.18 56.45
N ALA A 561 -52.45 20.43 55.98
CA ALA A 561 -52.87 21.58 56.79
C ALA A 561 -54.38 21.53 57.12
N HIS A 562 -55.23 21.06 56.21
CA HIS A 562 -56.68 20.92 56.44
C HIS A 562 -57.05 19.68 57.30
N ASP A 563 -56.33 18.56 57.15
CA ASP A 563 -56.48 17.35 57.98
C ASP A 563 -55.87 17.52 59.38
N GLY A 564 -54.77 18.28 59.52
CA GLY A 564 -54.21 18.69 60.82
C GLY A 564 -55.13 19.65 61.60
N ALA A 565 -55.85 20.53 60.89
CA ALA A 565 -56.86 21.41 61.49
C ALA A 565 -58.14 20.66 61.92
N GLN A 566 -58.54 19.59 61.20
CA GLN A 566 -59.65 18.72 61.61
C GLN A 566 -59.28 17.76 62.75
N GLN A 567 -58.03 17.25 62.83
CA GLN A 567 -57.54 16.48 63.98
C GLN A 567 -57.39 17.34 65.24
N GLN A 568 -56.91 18.59 65.14
CA GLN A 568 -56.90 19.53 66.28
C GLN A 568 -58.31 19.97 66.73
N SER A 569 -59.32 19.94 65.84
CA SER A 569 -60.73 20.20 66.17
C SER A 569 -61.40 19.00 66.85
N GLN A 570 -61.07 17.76 66.46
CA GLN A 570 -61.51 16.53 67.14
C GLN A 570 -60.81 16.30 68.48
N GLN A 571 -59.53 16.66 68.61
CA GLN A 571 -58.79 16.61 69.88
C GLN A 571 -59.30 17.68 70.88
N LYS A 572 -59.68 18.88 70.39
CA LYS A 572 -60.37 19.91 71.20
C LYS A 572 -61.82 19.58 71.58
N ARG A 573 -62.49 18.63 70.91
CA ARG A 573 -63.80 18.08 71.34
C ARG A 573 -63.65 16.96 72.37
N ASN A 574 -62.54 16.23 72.36
CA ASN A 574 -62.24 15.19 73.37
C ASN A 574 -61.63 15.78 74.66
N ASP A 575 -60.98 16.94 74.62
CA ASP A 575 -60.41 17.63 75.80
C ASP A 575 -61.36 18.64 76.48
N ARG A 576 -62.57 18.90 75.94
CA ARG A 576 -63.62 19.71 76.57
C ARG A 576 -64.91 18.89 76.72
N GLY A 577 -64.96 17.97 77.70
CA GLY A 577 -66.25 17.35 78.04
C GLY A 577 -66.34 16.12 78.95
N ILE A 578 -65.50 15.99 79.97
CA ILE A 578 -65.84 15.52 81.34
C ILE A 578 -66.25 14.03 81.54
N GLY A 579 -65.46 13.35 82.37
CA GLY A 579 -65.91 12.22 83.18
C GLY A 579 -65.10 12.10 84.48
N LEU A 580 -65.66 12.67 85.56
CA LEU A 580 -65.28 12.63 87.00
C LEU A 580 -64.38 13.75 87.52
#